data_AF-A0AA37LT69-F1
#
_entry.id   AF-A0AA37LT69-F1
#
_cell.length_a   1.000
_cell.length_b   1.000
_cell.length_c   1.000
_cell.angle_alpha   90.00
_cell.angle_beta   90.00
_cell.angle_gamma   90.00
#
_symmetry.space_group_name_H-M   'P 1'
#
loop_
_entity.id
_entity.type
_entity.pdbx_description
1 polymer ?
#
loop_
_entity_poly.entity_id
_entity_poly.type
_entity_poly.pdbx_seq_one_letter_code
_entity_poly.pdbx_strand_id
1 'polypeptide(L)'
;MALGKLGSIIATAIQLALNKNSNTTGAISSSTYLVLVAIQCLGLPLSLLLAPPDKLVRKDGKKPVFANSQRSFKTQFNGFLAQFKRREVLLLIPAFITAQWGVTYQGNYMAAYFTVRARTLSGFIIAVVGAISNVLAGWWLDTKHLKRTTQARWSWYFLLALFTLVWIWNLVVQERWAKHSPGQIDWSSANYGEGLAIFVLYRIAYETVGVWLYWTLGTFDVEADTIALSMGVLRSGESLGSALAYAVGSVRSASLMTNLIISVVVFYVGAPATTWAALLVKERLPAELESLEGDAEVSGQTTAHQSDAEQVEVDYRAKV
;
A
#
# COMPACT_ATOMS: atom_id res chain seq x y z
N MET A 1 2.10 -4.91 6.80
CA MET A 1 1.98 -3.57 6.18
C MET A 1 1.57 -2.44 7.14
N ALA A 2 0.92 -2.72 8.28
CA ALA A 2 0.41 -1.68 9.19
C ALA A 2 1.48 -0.74 9.80
N LEU A 3 2.68 -1.25 10.15
CA LEU A 3 3.74 -0.43 10.74
C LEU A 3 4.17 0.75 9.85
N GLY A 4 4.29 0.52 8.54
CA GLY A 4 4.61 1.58 7.59
C GLY A 4 3.52 2.65 7.45
N LYS A 5 2.26 2.31 7.74
CA LYS A 5 1.14 3.26 7.70
C LYS A 5 1.16 4.22 8.89
N LEU A 6 1.61 3.76 10.07
CA LEU A 6 1.82 4.63 11.22
C LEU A 6 2.86 5.71 10.92
N GLY A 7 3.97 5.34 10.28
CA GLY A 7 4.97 6.31 9.82
C GLY A 7 4.39 7.35 8.85
N SER A 8 3.53 6.91 7.90
CA SER A 8 2.83 7.82 6.98
C SER A 8 1.88 8.79 7.70
N ILE A 9 1.15 8.32 8.73
CA ILE A 9 0.26 9.16 9.52
C ILE A 9 1.06 10.22 10.28
N ILE A 10 2.17 9.83 10.92
CA ILE A 10 3.05 10.76 11.64
C ILE A 10 3.63 11.81 10.67
N ALA A 11 4.16 11.37 9.53
CA ALA A 11 4.75 12.26 8.54
C ALA A 11 3.74 13.27 7.95
N THR A 12 2.49 12.85 7.71
CA THR A 12 1.44 13.73 7.20
C THR A 12 0.89 14.66 8.29
N ALA A 13 0.84 14.23 9.55
CA ALA A 13 0.50 15.07 10.69
C ALA A 13 1.54 16.20 10.89
N ILE A 14 2.83 15.89 10.77
CA ILE A 14 3.91 16.90 10.82
C ILE A 14 3.75 17.92 9.68
N GLN A 15 3.50 17.45 8.45
CA GLN A 15 3.29 18.33 7.30
C GLN A 15 2.09 19.28 7.50
N LEU A 16 0.99 18.77 8.06
CA LEU A 16 -0.17 19.57 8.41
C LEU A 16 0.16 20.62 9.48
N ALA A 17 0.85 20.24 10.55
CA ALA A 17 1.24 21.15 11.61
C ALA A 17 2.11 22.31 11.09
N LEU A 18 3.08 22.01 10.22
CA LEU A 18 4.00 23.01 9.67
C LEU A 18 3.36 23.95 8.63
N ASN A 19 2.31 23.52 7.94
CA ASN A 19 1.70 24.28 6.84
C ASN A 19 0.27 24.78 7.14
N LYS A 20 -0.18 24.69 8.39
CA LYS A 20 -1.54 25.09 8.82
C LYS A 20 -1.88 26.54 8.46
N ASN A 21 -0.89 27.43 8.49
CA ASN A 21 -1.06 28.87 8.27
C ASN A 21 -0.84 29.30 6.80
N SER A 22 -0.51 28.36 5.91
CA SER A 22 -0.21 28.65 4.50
C SER A 22 -1.49 28.65 3.66
N ASN A 23 -2.09 29.84 3.52
CA ASN A 23 -3.38 30.03 2.84
C ASN A 23 -3.26 30.24 1.32
N THR A 24 -2.05 30.21 0.76
CA THR A 24 -1.80 30.40 -0.68
C THR A 24 -1.66 29.07 -1.40
N THR A 25 -1.92 29.09 -2.71
CA THR A 25 -1.59 27.99 -3.62
C THR A 25 -0.11 28.11 -4.02
N GLY A 26 0.63 27.00 -4.06
CA GLY A 26 2.06 27.02 -4.34
C GLY A 26 2.83 25.81 -3.80
N ALA A 27 4.16 25.89 -3.80
CA ALA A 27 5.00 24.83 -3.24
C ALA A 27 4.83 24.72 -1.72
N ILE A 28 5.02 23.51 -1.19
CA ILE A 28 5.12 23.29 0.26
C ILE A 28 6.38 24.01 0.76
N SER A 29 6.32 24.59 1.96
CA SER A 29 7.44 25.35 2.55
C SER A 29 8.75 24.56 2.52
N SER A 30 9.85 25.18 2.08
CA SER A 30 11.19 24.58 2.04
C SER A 30 11.63 24.04 3.41
N SER A 31 11.21 24.68 4.49
CA SER A 31 11.46 24.20 5.86
C SER A 31 10.82 22.83 6.14
N THR A 32 9.64 22.56 5.57
CA THR A 32 8.98 21.25 5.70
C THR A 32 9.79 20.17 5.00
N TYR A 33 10.31 20.46 3.80
CA TYR A 33 11.18 19.53 3.08
C TYR A 33 12.44 19.18 3.87
N LEU A 34 13.13 20.17 4.45
CA LEU A 34 14.34 19.94 5.24
C LEU A 34 14.09 19.03 6.46
N VAL A 35 12.99 19.24 7.18
CA VAL A 35 12.61 18.42 8.35
C VAL A 35 12.37 16.96 7.92
N LEU A 36 11.61 16.74 6.85
CA LEU A 36 11.32 15.38 6.37
C LEU A 36 12.59 14.66 5.88
N VAL A 37 13.49 15.35 5.18
CA VAL A 37 14.76 14.80 4.73
C VAL A 37 15.66 14.44 5.93
N ALA A 38 15.74 15.30 6.94
CA ALA A 38 16.50 15.02 8.15
C ALA A 38 16.00 13.74 8.85
N ILE A 39 14.67 13.58 9.00
CA ILE A 39 14.07 12.37 9.58
C ILE A 39 14.39 11.12 8.73
N GLN A 40 14.35 11.22 7.41
CA GLN A 40 14.69 10.11 6.51
C GLN A 40 16.16 9.68 6.66
N CYS A 41 17.09 10.65 6.77
CA CYS A 41 18.52 10.38 6.98
C CYS A 41 18.80 9.70 8.32
N LEU A 42 18.00 9.95 9.36
CA LEU A 42 18.10 9.26 10.65
C LEU A 42 17.64 7.80 10.58
N GLY A 43 16.92 7.38 9.55
CA GLY A 43 16.47 6.00 9.38
C GLY A 43 17.62 5.00 9.26
N LEU A 44 18.69 5.33 8.53
CA LEU A 44 19.85 4.47 8.36
C LEU A 44 20.60 4.19 9.68
N PRO A 45 21.05 5.20 10.46
CA PRO A 45 21.71 4.94 11.73
C PRO A 45 20.80 4.21 12.73
N LEU A 46 19.49 4.48 12.70
CA LEU A 46 18.54 3.76 13.56
C LEU A 46 18.38 2.29 13.13
N SER A 47 18.50 1.98 11.84
CA SER A 47 18.45 0.61 11.34
C SER A 47 19.66 -0.22 11.79
N LEU A 48 20.82 0.40 12.03
CA LEU A 48 22.01 -0.28 12.57
C LEU A 48 21.84 -0.70 14.04
N LEU A 49 20.87 -0.11 14.75
CA LEU A 49 20.50 -0.52 16.10
C LEU A 49 19.59 -1.76 16.13
N LEU A 50 19.08 -2.21 14.97
CA LEU A 50 18.28 -3.42 14.89
C LEU A 50 19.15 -4.64 15.15
N ALA A 51 18.65 -5.55 15.99
CA ALA A 51 19.35 -6.79 16.29
C ALA A 51 19.52 -7.63 15.02
N PRO A 52 20.71 -8.24 14.80
CA PRO A 52 20.95 -9.09 13.64
C PRO A 52 20.00 -10.30 13.63
N PRO A 53 19.61 -10.79 12.44
CA PRO A 53 18.59 -11.84 12.29
C PRO A 53 18.90 -13.12 13.08
N ASP A 54 20.19 -13.47 13.24
CA ASP A 54 20.65 -14.67 13.94
C ASP A 54 20.39 -14.64 15.46
N LYS A 55 20.15 -13.45 16.02
CA LYS A 55 19.80 -13.22 17.42
C LYS A 55 18.29 -13.11 17.64
N LEU A 56 17.50 -13.21 16.57
CA LEU A 56 16.06 -13.08 16.65
C LEU A 56 15.45 -14.39 17.14
N VAL A 57 14.86 -14.35 18.33
CA VAL A 57 14.08 -15.46 18.89
C VAL A 57 12.62 -15.06 18.80
N ARG A 58 11.81 -15.86 18.10
CA ARG A 58 10.36 -15.62 18.03
C ARG A 58 9.72 -15.87 19.40
N LYS A 59 8.50 -15.37 19.59
CA LYS A 59 7.71 -15.58 20.82
C LYS A 59 7.49 -17.06 21.16
N ASP A 60 7.54 -17.93 20.14
CA ASP A 60 7.43 -19.40 20.27
C ASP A 60 8.77 -20.09 20.62
N GLY A 61 9.83 -19.32 20.91
CA GLY A 61 11.16 -19.85 21.23
C GLY A 61 11.95 -20.38 20.03
N LYS A 62 11.37 -20.40 18.81
CA LYS A 62 12.04 -20.88 17.60
C LYS A 62 12.87 -19.77 16.96
N LYS A 63 14.02 -20.15 16.39
CA LYS A 63 14.80 -19.25 15.54
C LYS A 63 14.21 -19.24 14.12
N PRO A 64 14.07 -18.07 13.47
CA PRO A 64 13.66 -18.03 12.08
C PRO A 64 14.72 -18.76 11.23
N VAL A 65 14.26 -19.65 10.35
CA VAL A 65 15.13 -20.30 9.37
C VAL A 65 15.29 -19.33 8.21
N PHE A 66 16.42 -18.64 8.14
CA PHE A 66 16.78 -17.85 6.97
C PHE A 66 17.40 -18.77 5.92
N ALA A 67 17.00 -18.60 4.67
CA ALA A 67 17.64 -19.32 3.58
C ALA A 67 19.13 -18.96 3.52
N ASN A 68 19.91 -19.98 3.19
CA ASN A 68 21.38 -20.03 3.33
C ASN A 68 22.09 -18.70 2.98
N SER A 69 22.75 -18.09 3.97
CA SER A 69 23.47 -16.80 3.85
C SER A 69 24.66 -16.82 2.87
N GLN A 70 25.05 -18.01 2.38
CA GLN A 70 26.17 -18.26 1.47
C GLN A 70 25.76 -18.34 -0.02
N ARG A 71 24.82 -17.51 -0.49
CA ARG A 71 24.47 -17.45 -1.92
C ARG A 71 25.35 -16.43 -2.65
N SER A 72 26.13 -16.89 -3.64
CA SER A 72 26.92 -16.01 -4.52
C SER A 72 26.02 -14.97 -5.20
N PHE A 73 26.51 -13.73 -5.35
CA PHE A 73 25.80 -12.64 -6.04
C PHE A 73 25.29 -13.06 -7.43
N LYS A 74 26.07 -13.85 -8.17
CA LYS A 74 25.67 -14.39 -9.48
C LYS A 74 24.45 -15.30 -9.39
N THR A 75 24.37 -16.13 -8.34
CA THR A 75 23.24 -17.03 -8.10
C THR A 75 21.98 -16.24 -7.76
N GLN A 76 22.10 -15.20 -6.94
CA GLN A 76 20.97 -14.32 -6.63
C GLN A 76 20.49 -13.53 -7.84
N PHE A 77 21.42 -13.00 -8.65
CA PHE A 77 21.09 -12.28 -9.88
C PHE A 77 20.38 -13.19 -10.90
N ASN A 78 20.88 -14.40 -11.10
CA ASN A 78 20.21 -15.39 -11.95
C ASN A 78 18.84 -15.80 -11.40
N GLY A 79 18.71 -15.94 -10.08
CA GLY A 79 17.45 -16.20 -9.40
C GLY A 79 16.43 -15.06 -9.58
N PHE A 80 16.91 -13.81 -9.58
CA PHE A 80 16.11 -12.63 -9.90
C PHE A 80 15.64 -12.63 -11.37
N LEU A 81 16.55 -12.90 -12.32
CA LEU A 81 16.18 -13.02 -13.75
C LEU A 81 15.20 -14.17 -13.99
N ALA A 82 15.31 -15.26 -13.23
CA ALA A 82 14.37 -16.37 -13.33
C ALA A 82 12.94 -15.96 -12.93
N GLN A 83 12.77 -14.98 -12.02
CA GLN A 83 11.44 -14.49 -11.66
C GLN A 83 10.72 -13.83 -12.85
N PHE A 84 11.45 -13.20 -13.79
CA PHE A 84 10.86 -12.67 -15.03
C PHE A 84 10.34 -13.76 -15.98
N LYS A 85 10.70 -15.03 -15.79
CA LYS A 85 10.17 -16.14 -16.59
C LYS A 85 8.93 -16.76 -15.96
N ARG A 86 8.58 -16.40 -14.73
CA ARG A 86 7.43 -16.95 -14.02
C ARG A 86 6.16 -16.27 -14.48
N ARG A 87 5.21 -17.09 -14.91
CA ARG A 87 3.95 -16.63 -15.48
C ARG A 87 3.14 -15.82 -14.48
N GLU A 88 3.14 -16.22 -13.21
CA GLU A 88 2.38 -15.58 -12.13
C GLU A 88 2.91 -14.17 -11.87
N VAL A 89 4.24 -14.01 -11.81
CA VAL A 89 4.91 -12.72 -11.59
C VAL A 89 4.69 -11.81 -12.80
N LEU A 90 4.87 -12.32 -14.02
CA LEU A 90 4.66 -11.55 -15.25
C LEU A 90 3.24 -10.98 -15.38
N LEU A 91 2.23 -11.76 -15.02
CA LEU A 91 0.83 -11.32 -15.07
C LEU A 91 0.49 -10.24 -14.04
N LEU A 92 1.24 -10.16 -12.94
CA LEU A 92 1.06 -9.15 -11.90
C LEU A 92 1.81 -7.84 -12.21
N ILE A 93 2.87 -7.86 -13.03
CA ILE A 93 3.65 -6.65 -13.38
C ILE A 93 2.76 -5.49 -13.88
N PRO A 94 1.83 -5.69 -14.84
CA PRO A 94 0.94 -4.62 -15.28
C PRO A 94 0.13 -4.02 -14.14
N ALA A 95 -0.35 -4.83 -13.20
CA ALA A 95 -1.12 -4.36 -12.05
C ALA A 95 -0.31 -3.38 -11.19
N PHE A 96 0.95 -3.73 -10.88
CA PHE A 96 1.86 -2.88 -10.10
C PHE A 96 2.26 -1.59 -10.85
N ILE A 97 2.44 -1.66 -12.16
CA ILE A 97 2.69 -0.45 -12.99
C ILE A 97 1.46 0.47 -12.94
N THR A 98 0.26 -0.08 -13.21
CA THR A 98 -0.99 0.69 -13.31
C THR A 98 -1.42 1.32 -11.99
N ALA A 99 -1.11 0.65 -10.86
CA ALA A 99 -1.43 1.15 -9.53
C ALA A 99 -0.81 2.54 -9.27
N GLN A 100 0.39 2.80 -9.81
CA GLN A 100 1.08 4.07 -9.58
C GLN A 100 0.62 5.21 -10.49
N TRP A 101 0.05 4.90 -11.67
CA TRP A 101 -0.36 5.92 -12.63
C TRP A 101 -1.42 6.89 -12.08
N GLY A 102 -2.43 6.35 -11.40
CA GLY A 102 -3.48 7.19 -10.83
C GLY A 102 -3.00 8.08 -9.69
N VAL A 103 -1.93 7.70 -8.97
CA VAL A 103 -1.37 8.50 -7.88
C VAL A 103 -0.84 9.85 -8.42
N THR A 104 -0.22 9.83 -9.60
CA THR A 104 0.31 11.05 -10.23
C THR A 104 -0.79 12.04 -10.60
N TYR A 105 -1.88 11.56 -11.21
CA TYR A 105 -3.04 12.42 -11.51
C TYR A 105 -3.60 13.05 -10.23
N GLN A 106 -3.81 12.25 -9.18
CA GLN A 106 -4.36 12.76 -7.92
C GLN A 106 -3.45 13.82 -7.27
N GLY A 107 -2.14 13.60 -7.29
CA GLY A 107 -1.16 14.57 -6.79
C GLY A 107 -1.22 15.90 -7.56
N ASN A 108 -1.27 15.83 -8.89
CA ASN A 108 -1.35 17.01 -9.75
C ASN A 108 -2.70 17.73 -9.61
N TYR A 109 -3.80 16.99 -9.49
CA TYR A 109 -5.14 17.50 -9.24
C TYR A 109 -5.20 18.30 -7.94
N MET A 110 -4.65 17.74 -6.86
CA MET A 110 -4.58 18.45 -5.58
C MET A 110 -3.71 19.69 -5.71
N ALA A 111 -2.54 19.60 -6.35
CA ALA A 111 -1.64 20.74 -6.52
C ALA A 111 -2.23 21.87 -7.37
N ALA A 112 -3.08 21.54 -8.36
CA ALA A 112 -3.68 22.50 -9.26
C ALA A 112 -4.84 23.28 -8.62
N TYR A 113 -5.71 22.59 -7.86
CA TYR A 113 -6.94 23.19 -7.36
C TYR A 113 -6.93 23.53 -5.86
N PHE A 114 -6.11 22.86 -5.05
CA PHE A 114 -6.17 23.00 -3.58
C PHE A 114 -5.04 23.88 -3.02
N THR A 115 -5.38 24.70 -2.03
CA THR A 115 -4.40 25.47 -1.24
C THR A 115 -3.43 24.54 -0.50
N VAL A 116 -2.26 25.05 -0.08
CA VAL A 116 -1.27 24.24 0.66
C VAL A 116 -1.88 23.64 1.93
N ARG A 117 -2.60 24.45 2.74
CA ARG A 117 -3.26 23.95 3.96
C ARG A 117 -4.33 22.88 3.69
N ALA A 118 -5.10 23.03 2.63
CA ALA A 118 -6.12 22.06 2.26
C ALA A 118 -5.50 20.72 1.81
N ARG A 119 -4.39 20.77 1.07
CA ARG A 119 -3.64 19.58 0.66
C ARG A 119 -3.01 18.83 1.82
N THR A 120 -2.40 19.53 2.76
CA THR A 120 -1.76 18.86 3.92
C THR A 120 -2.81 18.22 4.83
N LEU A 121 -3.98 18.85 5.01
CA LEU A 121 -5.11 18.24 5.72
C LEU A 121 -5.62 17.00 4.98
N SER A 122 -5.81 17.12 3.65
CA SER A 122 -6.23 16.00 2.81
C SER A 122 -5.25 14.83 2.89
N GLY A 123 -3.94 15.11 2.86
CA GLY A 123 -2.88 14.12 3.01
C GLY A 123 -2.96 13.36 4.34
N PHE A 124 -3.25 14.06 5.45
CA PHE A 124 -3.44 13.42 6.75
C PHE A 124 -4.69 12.53 6.78
N ILE A 125 -5.83 13.01 6.29
CA ILE A 125 -7.08 12.23 6.23
C ILE A 125 -6.86 10.95 5.40
N ILE A 126 -6.19 11.08 4.27
CA ILE A 126 -5.90 9.96 3.35
C ILE A 126 -4.93 8.96 3.97
N ALA A 127 -3.96 9.40 4.78
CA ALA A 127 -3.09 8.50 5.52
C ALA A 127 -3.88 7.68 6.56
N VAL A 128 -4.80 8.31 7.29
CA VAL A 128 -5.66 7.64 8.27
C VAL A 128 -6.61 6.67 7.59
N VAL A 129 -7.34 7.12 6.57
CA VAL A 129 -8.26 6.26 5.81
C VAL A 129 -7.49 5.10 5.17
N GLY A 130 -6.32 5.37 4.58
CA GLY A 130 -5.52 4.32 3.97
C GLY A 130 -5.02 3.27 4.96
N ALA A 131 -4.70 3.67 6.20
CA ALA A 131 -4.36 2.73 7.26
C ALA A 131 -5.56 1.84 7.63
N ILE A 132 -6.75 2.42 7.77
CA ILE A 132 -8.00 1.69 8.06
C ILE A 132 -8.33 0.72 6.92
N SER A 133 -8.32 1.20 5.67
CA SER A 133 -8.57 0.38 4.48
C SER A 133 -7.58 -0.78 4.36
N ASN A 134 -6.31 -0.55 4.68
CA ASN A 134 -5.29 -1.60 4.67
C ASN A 134 -5.60 -2.70 5.71
N VAL A 135 -5.98 -2.32 6.93
CA VAL A 135 -6.32 -3.29 7.99
C VAL A 135 -7.59 -4.06 7.65
N LEU A 136 -8.64 -3.38 7.19
CA LEU A 136 -9.90 -4.01 6.79
C LEU A 136 -9.72 -4.97 5.60
N ALA A 137 -8.98 -4.55 4.58
CA ALA A 137 -8.68 -5.39 3.41
C ALA A 137 -7.87 -6.63 3.80
N GLY A 138 -6.88 -6.48 4.70
CA GLY A 138 -6.11 -7.61 5.21
C GLY A 138 -6.98 -8.60 5.97
N TRP A 139 -7.78 -8.09 6.93
CA TRP A 139 -8.71 -8.91 7.70
C TRP A 139 -9.70 -9.70 6.81
N TRP A 140 -10.24 -9.06 5.77
CA TRP A 140 -11.12 -9.71 4.81
C TRP A 140 -10.42 -10.85 4.04
N LEU A 141 -9.20 -10.61 3.55
CA LEU A 141 -8.45 -11.60 2.76
C LEU A 141 -7.88 -12.74 3.60
N ASP A 142 -7.64 -12.50 4.90
CA ASP A 142 -7.16 -13.52 5.84
C ASP A 142 -8.29 -14.35 6.46
N THR A 143 -9.55 -13.97 6.23
CA THR A 143 -10.72 -14.70 6.75
C THR A 143 -10.73 -16.14 6.24
N LYS A 144 -10.81 -17.12 7.16
CA LYS A 144 -10.74 -18.56 6.84
C LYS A 144 -12.08 -19.17 6.41
N HIS A 145 -13.19 -18.45 6.58
CA HIS A 145 -14.54 -18.97 6.31
C HIS A 145 -14.86 -19.14 4.81
N LEU A 146 -14.05 -18.57 3.92
CA LEU A 146 -14.27 -18.60 2.47
C LEU A 146 -13.11 -19.30 1.75
N LYS A 147 -13.42 -19.91 0.61
CA LYS A 147 -12.40 -20.51 -0.26
C LYS A 147 -11.47 -19.42 -0.80
N ARG A 148 -10.15 -19.67 -0.77
CA ARG A 148 -9.11 -18.75 -1.25
C ARG A 148 -9.35 -18.30 -2.71
N THR A 149 -9.77 -19.22 -3.57
CA THR A 149 -10.14 -18.97 -4.96
C THR A 149 -11.31 -17.99 -5.10
N THR A 150 -12.32 -18.14 -4.24
CA THR A 150 -13.52 -17.30 -4.21
C THR A 150 -13.15 -15.91 -3.71
N GLN A 151 -12.39 -15.82 -2.62
CA GLN A 151 -11.89 -14.54 -2.10
C GLN A 151 -11.05 -13.78 -3.13
N ALA A 152 -10.07 -14.45 -3.76
CA ALA A 152 -9.22 -13.82 -4.76
C ALA A 152 -10.03 -13.18 -5.90
N ARG A 153 -10.99 -13.93 -6.45
CA ARG A 153 -11.82 -13.51 -7.59
C ARG A 153 -12.82 -12.42 -7.22
N TRP A 154 -13.57 -12.61 -6.13
CA TRP A 154 -14.58 -11.62 -5.70
C TRP A 154 -13.95 -10.32 -5.23
N SER A 155 -12.82 -10.38 -4.51
CA SER A 155 -12.07 -9.17 -4.14
C SER A 155 -11.56 -8.45 -5.37
N TRP A 156 -11.09 -9.17 -6.40
CA TRP A 156 -10.69 -8.55 -7.67
C TRP A 156 -11.87 -7.91 -8.42
N TYR A 157 -13.01 -8.58 -8.54
CA TYR A 157 -14.19 -8.01 -9.20
C TYR A 157 -14.74 -6.79 -8.45
N PHE A 158 -14.75 -6.84 -7.11
CA PHE A 158 -15.08 -5.69 -6.29
C PHE A 158 -14.11 -4.52 -6.55
N LEU A 159 -12.81 -4.78 -6.59
CA LEU A 159 -11.80 -3.77 -6.91
C LEU A 159 -11.99 -3.19 -8.31
N LEU A 160 -12.27 -4.03 -9.31
CA LEU A 160 -12.52 -3.59 -10.68
C LEU A 160 -13.74 -2.67 -10.74
N ALA A 161 -14.82 -3.02 -10.06
CA ALA A 161 -16.03 -2.19 -9.97
C ALA A 161 -15.75 -0.86 -9.22
N LEU A 162 -15.02 -0.92 -8.10
CA LEU A 162 -14.67 0.25 -7.31
C LEU A 162 -13.78 1.21 -8.10
N PHE A 163 -12.74 0.72 -8.79
CA PHE A 163 -11.91 1.55 -9.68
C PHE A 163 -12.72 2.12 -10.83
N THR A 164 -13.61 1.34 -11.44
CA THR A 164 -14.49 1.83 -12.51
C THR A 164 -15.33 3.02 -12.04
N LEU A 165 -15.97 2.89 -10.87
CA LEU A 165 -16.76 3.96 -10.25
C LEU A 165 -15.90 5.20 -9.98
N VAL A 166 -14.72 5.00 -9.37
CA VAL A 166 -13.79 6.09 -9.06
C VAL A 166 -13.32 6.79 -10.34
N TRP A 167 -12.99 6.06 -11.39
CA TRP A 167 -12.55 6.65 -12.67
C TRP A 167 -13.64 7.47 -13.34
N ILE A 168 -14.87 6.96 -13.37
CA ILE A 168 -16.03 7.69 -13.90
C ILE A 168 -16.23 8.99 -13.11
N TRP A 169 -16.20 8.91 -11.78
CA TRP A 169 -16.37 10.09 -10.94
C TRP A 169 -15.25 11.13 -11.18
N ASN A 170 -14.00 10.68 -11.25
CA ASN A 170 -12.87 11.56 -11.54
C ASN A 170 -13.04 12.25 -12.90
N LEU A 171 -13.48 11.53 -13.93
CA LEU A 171 -13.71 12.11 -15.27
C LEU A 171 -14.80 13.18 -15.24
N VAL A 172 -15.94 12.90 -14.61
CA VAL A 172 -17.07 13.85 -14.49
C VAL A 172 -16.64 15.12 -13.77
N VAL A 173 -15.95 14.99 -12.64
CA VAL A 173 -15.53 16.15 -11.85
C VAL A 173 -14.42 16.93 -12.56
N GLN A 174 -13.46 16.24 -13.17
CA GLN A 174 -12.39 16.88 -13.91
C GLN A 174 -12.91 17.62 -15.14
N GLU A 175 -13.91 17.08 -15.86
CA GLU A 175 -14.56 17.76 -16.97
C GLU A 175 -15.31 19.00 -16.50
N ARG A 176 -16.07 18.87 -15.40
CA ARG A 176 -16.82 20.00 -14.81
C ARG A 176 -15.88 21.14 -14.40
N TRP A 177 -14.75 20.82 -13.78
CA TRP A 177 -13.76 21.81 -13.33
C TRP A 177 -12.90 22.37 -14.46
N ALA A 178 -12.70 21.61 -15.54
CA ALA A 178 -12.09 22.11 -16.76
C ALA A 178 -12.98 23.16 -17.46
N LYS A 179 -14.32 22.97 -17.43
CA LYS A 179 -15.28 23.93 -17.99
C LYS A 179 -15.54 25.13 -17.07
N HIS A 180 -15.69 24.87 -15.78
CA HIS A 180 -15.95 25.88 -14.75
C HIS A 180 -14.91 25.74 -13.64
N SER A 181 -13.85 26.55 -13.72
CA SER A 181 -12.77 26.50 -12.75
C SER A 181 -13.31 26.70 -11.33
N PRO A 182 -13.04 25.79 -10.39
CA PRO A 182 -13.52 25.89 -9.01
C PRO A 182 -12.79 26.99 -8.20
N GLY A 183 -11.84 27.70 -8.83
CA GLY A 183 -10.94 28.61 -8.13
C GLY A 183 -9.98 27.85 -7.20
N GLN A 184 -9.45 28.55 -6.20
CA GLN A 184 -8.62 27.92 -5.18
C GLN A 184 -9.52 27.28 -4.11
N ILE A 185 -9.51 25.95 -4.06
CA ILE A 185 -10.24 25.15 -3.09
C ILE A 185 -9.44 25.15 -1.79
N ASP A 186 -10.08 25.68 -0.76
CA ASP A 186 -9.50 25.75 0.56
C ASP A 186 -10.28 24.90 1.56
N TRP A 187 -9.70 24.52 2.70
CA TRP A 187 -10.33 23.62 3.68
C TRP A 187 -11.67 24.12 4.26
N SER A 188 -11.97 25.41 4.12
CA SER A 188 -13.20 26.07 4.57
C SER A 188 -14.15 26.36 3.41
N SER A 189 -13.75 26.02 2.18
CA SER A 189 -14.60 26.18 1.00
C SER A 189 -15.63 25.04 0.92
N ALA A 190 -16.82 25.35 0.41
CA ALA A 190 -17.89 24.36 0.25
C ALA A 190 -17.48 23.19 -0.67
N ASN A 191 -16.59 23.44 -1.63
CA ASN A 191 -16.14 22.45 -2.62
C ASN A 191 -15.04 21.51 -2.08
N TYR A 192 -14.49 21.76 -0.89
CA TYR A 192 -13.42 20.95 -0.31
C TYR A 192 -13.86 19.51 -0.08
N GLY A 193 -15.05 19.31 0.49
CA GLY A 193 -15.58 17.98 0.80
C GLY A 193 -15.75 17.12 -0.47
N GLU A 194 -16.29 17.71 -1.54
CA GLU A 194 -16.50 16.99 -2.79
C GLU A 194 -15.17 16.58 -3.44
N GLY A 195 -14.21 17.49 -3.55
CA GLY A 195 -12.91 17.17 -4.16
C GLY A 195 -12.08 16.20 -3.31
N LEU A 196 -12.16 16.30 -1.97
CA LEU A 196 -11.52 15.35 -1.07
C LEU A 196 -12.14 13.96 -1.15
N ALA A 197 -13.47 13.85 -1.25
CA ALA A 197 -14.17 12.57 -1.28
C ALA A 197 -13.70 11.67 -2.43
N ILE A 198 -13.44 12.26 -3.60
CA ILE A 198 -12.92 11.56 -4.78
C ILE A 198 -11.55 10.98 -4.49
N PHE A 199 -10.68 11.78 -3.88
CA PHE A 199 -9.32 11.36 -3.57
C PHE A 199 -9.31 10.29 -2.45
N VAL A 200 -10.21 10.40 -1.48
CA VAL A 200 -10.42 9.39 -0.44
C VAL A 200 -10.89 8.05 -1.04
N LEU A 201 -11.89 8.06 -1.93
CA LEU A 201 -12.37 6.84 -2.58
C LEU A 201 -11.28 6.19 -3.45
N TYR A 202 -10.53 6.99 -4.20
CA TYR A 202 -9.37 6.52 -4.93
C TYR A 202 -8.33 5.88 -3.99
N ARG A 203 -8.08 6.49 -2.82
CA ARG A 203 -7.14 5.94 -1.85
C ARG A 203 -7.59 4.61 -1.30
N ILE A 204 -8.87 4.45 -0.98
CA ILE A 204 -9.42 3.18 -0.51
C ILE A 204 -9.17 2.09 -1.55
N ALA A 205 -9.51 2.35 -2.82
CA ALA A 205 -9.26 1.41 -3.91
C ALA A 205 -7.77 1.06 -4.07
N TYR A 206 -6.91 2.06 -4.03
CA TYR A 206 -5.45 1.90 -4.13
C TYR A 206 -4.87 1.04 -2.98
N GLU A 207 -5.30 1.28 -1.75
CA GLU A 207 -4.80 0.53 -0.60
C GLU A 207 -5.33 -0.91 -0.61
N THR A 208 -6.60 -1.11 -0.96
CA THR A 208 -7.18 -2.46 -1.06
C THR A 208 -6.54 -3.27 -2.18
N VAL A 209 -6.26 -2.68 -3.37
CA VAL A 209 -5.55 -3.41 -4.43
C VAL A 209 -4.12 -3.71 -4.06
N GLY A 210 -3.43 -2.80 -3.35
CA GLY A 210 -2.10 -3.05 -2.82
C GLY A 210 -2.08 -4.30 -1.93
N VAL A 211 -2.97 -4.36 -0.94
CA VAL A 211 -3.10 -5.52 -0.05
C VAL A 211 -3.42 -6.79 -0.84
N TRP A 212 -4.37 -6.71 -1.79
CA TRP A 212 -4.75 -7.85 -2.63
C TRP A 212 -3.59 -8.38 -3.49
N LEU A 213 -2.78 -7.50 -4.07
CA LEU A 213 -1.62 -7.88 -4.89
C LEU A 213 -0.56 -8.60 -4.07
N TYR A 214 -0.23 -8.08 -2.88
CA TYR A 214 0.75 -8.74 -1.99
C TYR A 214 0.21 -10.07 -1.44
N TRP A 215 -1.07 -10.13 -1.08
CA TRP A 215 -1.72 -11.37 -0.65
C TRP A 215 -1.70 -12.41 -1.76
N THR A 216 -2.07 -12.03 -2.98
CA THR A 216 -2.07 -12.90 -4.16
C THR A 216 -0.68 -13.44 -4.46
N LEU A 217 0.35 -12.57 -4.40
CA LEU A 217 1.74 -13.00 -4.57
C LEU A 217 2.15 -14.04 -3.51
N GLY A 218 1.76 -13.82 -2.25
CA GLY A 218 2.01 -14.78 -1.16
C GLY A 218 1.28 -16.12 -1.33
N THR A 219 0.29 -16.23 -2.22
CA THR A 219 -0.34 -17.53 -2.54
C THR A 219 0.44 -18.37 -3.55
N PHE A 220 1.32 -17.75 -4.34
CA PHE A 220 2.10 -18.42 -5.38
C PHE A 220 3.50 -18.84 -4.90
N ASP A 221 4.02 -18.19 -3.86
CA ASP A 221 5.35 -18.39 -3.35
C ASP A 221 5.32 -18.82 -1.88
N VAL A 222 5.89 -19.99 -1.59
CA VAL A 222 5.96 -20.56 -0.22
C VAL A 222 7.31 -20.26 0.45
N GLU A 223 8.37 -20.11 -0.35
CA GLU A 223 9.72 -19.84 0.17
C GLU A 223 9.98 -18.33 0.27
N ALA A 224 10.35 -17.86 1.47
CA ALA A 224 10.54 -16.44 1.78
C ALA A 224 11.53 -15.72 0.83
N ASP A 225 12.59 -16.39 0.40
CA ASP A 225 13.58 -15.84 -0.53
C ASP A 225 12.98 -15.61 -1.93
N THR A 226 12.17 -16.55 -2.40
CA THR A 226 11.50 -16.43 -3.69
C THR A 226 10.47 -15.30 -3.64
N ILE A 227 9.70 -15.19 -2.54
CA ILE A 227 8.80 -14.04 -2.31
C ILE A 227 9.59 -12.73 -2.37
N ALA A 228 10.75 -12.64 -1.71
CA ALA A 228 11.56 -11.42 -1.70
C ALA A 228 12.04 -11.02 -3.10
N LEU A 229 12.50 -11.99 -3.91
CA LEU A 229 12.93 -11.74 -5.29
C LEU A 229 11.74 -11.35 -6.18
N SER A 230 10.61 -12.04 -6.10
CA SER A 230 9.38 -11.72 -6.83
C SER A 230 8.85 -10.32 -6.46
N MET A 231 8.87 -9.97 -5.18
CA MET A 231 8.51 -8.63 -4.70
C MET A 231 9.44 -7.56 -5.26
N GLY A 232 10.74 -7.84 -5.37
CA GLY A 232 11.71 -6.95 -5.98
C GLY A 232 11.38 -6.63 -7.44
N VAL A 233 11.02 -7.64 -8.23
CA VAL A 233 10.57 -7.47 -9.62
C VAL A 233 9.31 -6.61 -9.70
N LEU A 234 8.30 -6.93 -8.88
CA LEU A 234 7.02 -6.22 -8.91
C LEU A 234 7.14 -4.76 -8.45
N ARG A 235 7.92 -4.49 -7.40
CA ARG A 235 8.24 -3.12 -6.98
C ARG A 235 9.06 -2.33 -8.01
N SER A 236 9.91 -3.00 -8.77
CA SER A 236 10.59 -2.36 -9.91
C SER A 236 9.57 -1.91 -10.96
N GLY A 237 8.50 -2.68 -11.15
CA GLY A 237 7.34 -2.29 -11.95
C GLY A 237 6.62 -1.04 -11.43
N GLU A 238 6.39 -0.93 -10.10
CA GLU A 238 5.84 0.30 -9.49
C GLU A 238 6.73 1.52 -9.79
N SER A 239 8.05 1.37 -9.63
CA SER A 239 9.01 2.45 -9.91
C SER A 239 8.97 2.86 -11.38
N LEU A 240 8.91 1.90 -12.31
CA LEU A 240 8.78 2.17 -13.74
C LEU A 240 7.46 2.89 -14.06
N GLY A 241 6.34 2.41 -13.51
CA GLY A 241 5.04 3.03 -13.67
C GLY A 241 5.02 4.47 -13.15
N SER A 242 5.61 4.70 -11.98
CA SER A 242 5.76 6.05 -11.41
C SER A 242 6.59 6.95 -12.31
N ALA A 243 7.76 6.50 -12.76
CA ALA A 243 8.63 7.28 -13.63
C ALA A 243 7.93 7.71 -14.93
N LEU A 244 7.22 6.78 -15.57
CA LEU A 244 6.46 7.06 -16.79
C LEU A 244 5.25 7.98 -16.54
N ALA A 245 4.52 7.77 -15.44
CA ALA A 245 3.38 8.61 -15.08
C ALA A 245 3.79 10.06 -14.80
N TYR A 246 4.89 10.26 -14.05
CA TYR A 246 5.45 11.60 -13.81
C TYR A 246 6.04 12.22 -15.07
N ALA A 247 6.70 11.44 -15.93
CA ALA A 247 7.18 11.93 -17.23
C ALA A 247 6.01 12.50 -18.05
N VAL A 248 4.93 11.74 -18.22
CA VAL A 248 3.72 12.20 -18.92
C VAL A 248 3.07 13.39 -18.21
N GLY A 249 2.99 13.38 -16.89
CA GLY A 249 2.43 14.48 -16.11
C GLY A 249 3.26 15.77 -16.11
N SER A 250 4.56 15.69 -16.44
CA SER A 250 5.45 16.85 -16.52
C SER A 250 5.46 17.54 -17.89
N VAL A 251 4.88 16.92 -18.90
CA VAL A 251 4.79 17.49 -20.25
C VAL A 251 3.90 18.73 -20.20
N ARG A 252 4.44 19.91 -20.54
CA ARG A 252 3.72 21.20 -20.46
C ARG A 252 2.41 21.24 -21.24
N SER A 253 2.29 20.45 -22.31
CA SER A 253 1.07 20.36 -23.12
C SER A 253 0.05 19.33 -22.62
N ALA A 254 0.42 18.46 -21.66
CA ALA A 254 -0.48 17.46 -21.13
C ALA A 254 -1.43 18.12 -20.13
N SER A 255 -2.70 18.26 -20.52
CA SER A 255 -3.73 18.69 -19.60
C SER A 255 -3.92 17.65 -18.48
N LEU A 256 -4.43 18.07 -17.34
CA LEU A 256 -4.76 17.17 -16.24
C LEU A 256 -5.80 16.09 -16.66
N MET A 257 -6.67 16.42 -17.63
CA MET A 257 -7.57 15.47 -18.27
C MET A 257 -6.82 14.41 -19.10
N THR A 258 -5.78 14.80 -19.83
CA THR A 258 -4.94 13.86 -20.60
C THR A 258 -4.27 12.84 -19.67
N ASN A 259 -3.73 13.30 -18.53
CA ASN A 259 -3.12 12.41 -17.53
C ASN A 259 -4.15 11.42 -16.95
N LEU A 260 -5.37 11.90 -16.67
CA LEU A 260 -6.47 11.05 -16.22
C LEU A 260 -6.85 9.99 -17.24
N ILE A 261 -7.06 10.38 -18.49
CA ILE A 261 -7.44 9.46 -19.57
C ILE A 261 -6.37 8.38 -19.75
N ILE A 262 -5.08 8.75 -19.76
CA ILE A 262 -4.00 7.77 -19.88
C ILE A 262 -4.01 6.81 -18.69
N SER A 263 -4.23 7.31 -17.47
CA SER A 263 -4.33 6.46 -16.27
C SER A 263 -5.47 5.44 -16.37
N VAL A 264 -6.63 5.87 -16.88
CA VAL A 264 -7.80 5.01 -17.13
C VAL A 264 -7.50 3.95 -18.19
N VAL A 265 -6.91 4.36 -19.33
CA VAL A 265 -6.56 3.45 -20.43
C VAL A 265 -5.54 2.41 -19.96
N VAL A 266 -4.48 2.84 -19.28
CA VAL A 266 -3.43 1.96 -18.76
C VAL A 266 -4.04 0.95 -17.78
N PHE A 267 -4.92 1.39 -16.86
CA PHE A 267 -5.64 0.50 -15.94
C PHE A 267 -6.44 -0.59 -16.67
N TYR A 268 -7.26 -0.23 -17.66
CA TYR A 268 -8.07 -1.21 -18.41
C TYR A 268 -7.24 -2.11 -19.33
N VAL A 269 -6.10 -1.64 -19.84
CA VAL A 269 -5.14 -2.49 -20.58
C VAL A 269 -4.47 -3.50 -19.65
N GLY A 270 -4.18 -3.11 -18.40
CA GLY A 270 -3.61 -4.01 -17.39
C GLY A 270 -4.63 -4.96 -16.75
N ALA A 271 -5.91 -4.59 -16.70
CA ALA A 271 -6.95 -5.34 -16.01
C ALA A 271 -7.12 -6.80 -16.49
N PRO A 272 -7.04 -7.15 -17.79
CA PRO A 272 -7.09 -8.54 -18.25
C PRO A 272 -5.97 -9.41 -17.68
N ALA A 273 -4.74 -8.88 -17.61
CA ALA A 273 -3.60 -9.61 -17.06
C ALA A 273 -3.80 -9.89 -15.56
N THR A 274 -4.26 -8.89 -14.81
CA THR A 274 -4.59 -9.03 -13.38
C THR A 274 -5.76 -9.97 -13.14
N THR A 275 -6.78 -9.94 -14.01
CA THR A 275 -7.91 -10.87 -13.96
C THR A 275 -7.44 -12.31 -14.18
N TRP A 276 -6.51 -12.53 -15.11
CA TRP A 276 -5.91 -13.85 -15.30
C TRP A 276 -5.13 -14.28 -14.04
N ALA A 277 -4.32 -13.39 -13.45
CA ALA A 277 -3.62 -13.69 -12.20
C ALA A 277 -4.60 -14.08 -11.07
N ALA A 278 -5.72 -13.38 -10.94
CA ALA A 278 -6.78 -13.71 -9.97
C ALA A 278 -7.39 -15.11 -10.19
N LEU A 279 -7.53 -15.52 -11.46
CA LEU A 279 -8.07 -16.84 -11.82
C LEU A 279 -7.07 -17.98 -11.58
N LEU A 280 -5.76 -17.69 -11.63
CA LEU A 280 -4.67 -18.66 -11.40
C LEU A 280 -4.46 -19.01 -9.92
N VAL A 281 -5.01 -18.22 -8.99
CA VAL A 281 -4.90 -18.50 -7.55
C VAL A 281 -5.50 -19.88 -7.26
N LYS A 282 -4.70 -20.75 -6.65
CA LYS A 282 -5.10 -22.12 -6.28
C LYS A 282 -5.71 -22.16 -4.88
N GLU A 283 -6.43 -23.23 -4.52
CA GLU A 283 -6.90 -23.43 -3.15
C GLU A 283 -5.75 -23.75 -2.18
N ARG A 284 -5.98 -23.58 -0.87
CA ARG A 284 -5.01 -23.93 0.17
C ARG A 284 -4.81 -25.45 0.17
N LEU A 285 -3.56 -25.90 0.28
CA LEU A 285 -3.29 -27.33 0.40
C LEU A 285 -3.71 -27.83 1.80
N PRO A 286 -4.11 -29.10 1.96
CA PRO A 286 -4.46 -29.66 3.27
C PRO A 286 -3.34 -29.50 4.32
N ALA A 287 -2.08 -29.68 3.92
CA ALA A 287 -0.92 -29.48 4.77
C ALA A 287 -0.72 -28.02 5.21
N GLU A 288 -1.13 -27.03 4.41
CA GLU A 288 -1.14 -25.62 4.85
C GLU A 288 -2.21 -25.40 5.93
N LEU A 289 -3.37 -26.04 5.82
CA LEU A 289 -4.44 -25.93 6.81
C LEU A 289 -4.01 -26.51 8.16
N GLU A 290 -3.38 -27.69 8.16
CA GLU A 290 -2.83 -28.31 9.38
C GLU A 290 -1.76 -27.44 10.05
N SER A 291 -0.84 -26.85 9.26
CA SER A 291 0.18 -25.93 9.82
C SER A 291 -0.43 -24.67 10.43
N LEU A 292 -1.51 -24.15 9.84
CA LEU A 292 -2.21 -22.95 10.30
C LEU A 292 -3.13 -23.21 11.50
N GLU A 293 -3.58 -24.45 11.69
CA GLU A 293 -4.29 -24.90 12.89
C GLU A 293 -3.31 -25.08 14.04
N GLY A 294 -2.15 -25.70 13.80
CA GLY A 294 -1.08 -25.80 14.78
C GLY A 294 -0.57 -24.44 15.27
N ASP A 295 -0.38 -23.47 14.37
CA ASP A 295 0.02 -22.10 14.75
C ASP A 295 -1.08 -21.36 15.55
N ALA A 296 -2.36 -21.63 15.26
CA ALA A 296 -3.48 -21.04 15.99
C ALA A 296 -3.62 -21.63 17.40
N GLU A 297 -3.42 -22.94 17.57
CA GLU A 297 -3.40 -23.62 18.87
C GLU A 297 -2.22 -23.15 19.73
N VAL A 298 -1.02 -23.05 19.15
CA VAL A 298 0.18 -22.54 19.85
C VAL A 298 -0.01 -21.07 20.26
N SER A 299 -0.58 -20.23 19.38
CA SER A 299 -0.90 -18.84 19.73
C SER A 299 -1.97 -18.77 20.83
N GLY A 300 -2.99 -19.64 20.80
CA GLY A 300 -4.01 -19.73 21.84
C GLY A 300 -3.45 -20.12 23.21
N GLN A 301 -2.57 -21.13 23.26
CA GLN A 301 -1.86 -21.55 24.47
C GLN A 301 -0.91 -20.47 24.99
N THR A 302 -0.20 -19.76 24.11
CA THR A 302 0.69 -18.66 24.51
C THR A 302 -0.08 -17.49 25.11
N THR A 303 -1.27 -17.19 24.56
CA THR A 303 -2.14 -16.10 25.07
C THR A 303 -2.78 -16.49 26.40
N ALA A 304 -3.18 -17.76 26.56
CA ALA A 304 -3.67 -18.29 27.84
C ALA A 304 -2.58 -18.26 28.93
N HIS A 305 -1.36 -18.70 28.63
CA HIS A 305 -0.24 -18.61 29.57
C HIS A 305 0.15 -17.17 29.93
N GLN A 306 0.04 -16.21 29.00
CA GLN A 306 0.25 -14.79 29.31
C GLN A 306 -0.86 -14.21 30.19
N SER A 307 -2.13 -14.59 29.94
CA SER A 307 -3.27 -14.21 30.79
C SER A 307 -3.12 -14.77 32.22
N ASP A 308 -2.71 -16.03 32.36
CA ASP A 308 -2.49 -16.66 33.66
C ASP A 308 -1.32 -15.98 34.41
N ALA A 309 -0.24 -15.64 33.72
CA ALA A 309 0.89 -14.93 34.32
C ALA A 309 0.52 -13.50 34.76
N GLU A 310 -0.29 -12.80 33.97
CA GLU A 310 -0.78 -11.46 34.30
C GLU A 310 -1.77 -11.51 35.48
N GLN A 311 -2.64 -12.53 35.54
CA GLN A 311 -3.51 -12.77 36.71
C GLN A 311 -2.72 -13.11 37.98
N VAL A 312 -1.66 -13.92 37.89
CA VAL A 312 -0.79 -14.22 39.05
C VAL A 312 -0.05 -12.97 39.53
N GLU A 313 0.39 -12.08 38.63
CA GLU A 313 1.04 -10.83 39.00
C GLU A 313 0.07 -9.84 39.67
N VAL A 314 -1.19 -9.78 39.20
CA VAL A 314 -2.25 -8.98 39.84
C VAL A 314 -2.60 -9.52 41.23
N ASP A 315 -2.72 -10.84 41.39
CA ASP A 315 -3.00 -11.48 42.68
C ASP A 315 -1.85 -11.34 43.68
N TYR A 316 -0.60 -11.30 43.19
CA TYR A 316 0.58 -11.02 44.02
C TYR A 316 0.60 -9.57 44.51
N ARG A 317 0.28 -8.60 43.64
CA ARG A 317 0.19 -7.17 44.01
C ARG A 317 -0.99 -6.84 44.93
N ALA A 318 -2.04 -7.65 44.94
CA ALA A 318 -3.16 -7.49 45.86
C ALA A 318 -2.88 -8.00 47.29
N LYS A 319 -1.78 -8.74 47.50
CA LYS A 319 -1.40 -9.33 48.79
C LYS A 319 -0.23 -8.62 49.49
N VAL A 320 0.31 -7.56 48.91
CA VAL A 320 1.36 -6.68 49.49
C VAL A 320 0.74 -5.33 49.82
#